data_AF-A0AAV9FDV9-F1
#
_entry.id   AF-A0AAV9FDV9-F1
#
_cell.length_a   1.000
_cell.length_b   1.000
_cell.length_c   1.000
_cell.angle_alpha   90.00
_cell.angle_beta   90.00
_cell.angle_gamma   90.00
#
_symmetry.space_group_name_H-M   'P 1'
#
loop_
_entity.id
_entity.type
_entity.pdbx_description
1 polymer ?
#
loop_
_entity_poly.entity_id
_entity_poly.type
_entity_poly.pdbx_seq_one_letter_code
_entity_poly.pdbx_strand_id
1 'polypeptide(L)' 'MRLSLFTGIIEEIGEVRHLGGGSFYMHITRKTVLDGISLGDSIAVNGACPTVTIFDHAGGGTE' A
#
# COMPACT_ATOMS: atom_id res chain seq x y z
N MET A 1 -25.85 10.01 -0.53
CA MET A 1 -25.14 8.97 0.25
C MET A 1 -23.66 9.12 -0.05
N ARG A 2 -22.85 9.56 0.91
CA ARG A 2 -21.39 9.70 0.70
C ARG A 2 -20.74 8.46 1.30
N LEU A 3 -20.31 7.53 0.45
CA LEU A 3 -19.49 6.41 0.88
C LEU A 3 -18.07 6.95 1.07
N SER A 4 -17.54 6.89 2.29
CA SER A 4 -16.16 7.25 2.58
C SER A 4 -15.28 6.03 2.35
N LEU A 5 -14.42 6.06 1.34
CA LEU A 5 -13.48 4.97 1.02
C LEU A 5 -12.30 4.91 1.99
N PHE A 6 -11.96 6.01 2.66
CA PHE A 6 -10.95 6.09 3.72
C PHE A 6 -11.47 6.90 4.89
N THR A 7 -10.97 6.63 6.09
CA THR A 7 -11.36 7.33 7.32
C THR A 7 -10.56 8.62 7.56
N GLY A 8 -9.38 8.74 6.92
CA GLY A 8 -8.41 9.81 7.21
C GLY A 8 -7.55 9.55 8.44
N ILE A 9 -7.69 8.40 9.10
CA ILE A 9 -6.84 7.95 10.19
C ILE A 9 -5.61 7.27 9.58
N ILE A 10 -4.41 7.72 9.95
CA ILE A 10 -3.16 7.13 9.48
C ILE A 10 -2.84 5.88 10.31
N GLU A 11 -2.78 4.72 9.66
CA GLU A 11 -2.54 3.44 10.34
C GLU A 11 -1.04 3.12 10.48
N GLU A 12 -0.20 3.59 9.56
CA GLU A 12 1.23 3.35 9.59
C GLU A 12 2.03 4.41 8.81
N ILE A 13 3.27 4.64 9.23
CA ILE A 13 4.27 5.42 8.48
C ILE A 13 5.28 4.44 7.90
N GLY A 14 5.29 4.32 6.56
CA GLY A 14 6.26 3.51 5.82
C GLY A 14 7.44 4.33 5.29
N GLU A 15 8.42 3.64 4.71
CA GLU A 15 9.59 4.23 4.07
C GLU A 15 9.55 3.96 2.56
N VAL A 16 9.74 5.01 1.75
CA VAL A 16 9.83 4.87 0.29
C VAL A 16 11.20 4.32 -0.07
N ARG A 17 11.25 3.12 -0.63
CA ARG A 17 12.49 2.44 -1.06
C ARG A 17 12.87 2.73 -2.50
N HIS A 18 11.88 2.96 -3.35
CA HIS A 18 12.10 3.24 -4.77
C HIS A 18 10.94 4.05 -5.36
N LEU A 19 11.29 4.96 -6.27
CA LEU A 19 10.36 5.76 -7.07
C LEU A 19 10.84 5.73 -8.54
N GLY A 20 9.97 5.34 -9.47
CA GLY A 20 10.29 5.42 -10.91
C GLY A 20 9.52 4.43 -11.78
N GLY A 21 9.71 4.53 -13.11
CA GLY A 21 9.02 3.73 -14.13
C GLY A 21 8.02 4.55 -14.96
N GLY A 22 7.80 4.15 -16.22
CA GLY A 22 7.00 4.91 -17.20
C GLY A 22 5.58 5.26 -16.75
N SER A 23 4.93 4.35 -16.01
CA SER A 23 3.83 4.66 -15.11
C SER A 23 4.40 4.74 -13.69
N PHE A 24 4.06 5.77 -12.92
CA PHE A 24 4.59 6.01 -11.58
C PHE A 24 4.44 4.78 -10.65
N TYR A 25 5.54 4.08 -10.35
CA TYR A 25 5.58 3.00 -9.35
C TYR A 25 6.34 3.46 -8.11
N MET A 26 5.83 3.06 -6.94
CA MET A 26 6.37 3.39 -5.63
C MET A 26 6.42 2.14 -4.76
N HIS A 27 7.61 1.77 -4.32
CA HIS A 27 7.81 0.68 -3.36
C HIS A 27 7.95 1.27 -1.97
N ILE A 28 7.11 0.81 -1.04
CA ILE A 28 7.10 1.28 0.35
C ILE A 28 7.22 0.08 1.27
N THR A 29 8.18 0.13 2.18
CA THR A 29 8.31 -0.86 3.26
C THR A 29 7.50 -0.44 4.48
N ARG A 30 6.80 -1.41 5.08
CA ARG A 30 5.97 -1.29 6.29
C ARG A 30 6.04 -2.59 7.10
N LYS A 31 5.64 -2.53 8.36
CA LYS A 31 5.71 -3.61 9.36
C LYS A 31 4.37 -4.25 9.68
N THR A 32 3.25 -3.53 9.60
CA THR A 32 2.00 -3.96 10.30
C THR A 32 0.75 -3.90 9.43
N VAL A 33 0.60 -2.92 8.54
CA VAL A 33 -0.65 -2.69 7.77
C VAL A 33 -0.84 -3.67 6.60
N LEU A 34 0.00 -4.71 6.46
CA LEU A 34 -0.14 -5.70 5.37
C LEU A 34 -1.25 -6.74 5.63
N ASP A 35 -1.77 -6.82 6.85
CA ASP A 35 -2.81 -7.77 7.20
C ASP A 35 -4.13 -7.40 6.52
N GLY A 36 -4.57 -8.23 5.57
CA GLY A 36 -5.82 -8.05 4.84
C GLY A 36 -5.70 -7.22 3.55
N ILE A 37 -4.49 -6.86 3.12
CA ILE A 37 -4.26 -6.27 1.79
C ILE A 37 -4.27 -7.36 0.72
N SER A 38 -4.94 -7.09 -0.39
CA SER A 38 -4.97 -7.90 -1.60
C SER A 38 -4.48 -7.14 -2.83
N LEU A 39 -4.11 -7.87 -3.87
CA LEU A 39 -3.77 -7.28 -5.16
C LEU A 39 -4.99 -6.56 -5.75
N GLY A 40 -4.81 -5.33 -6.22
CA GLY A 40 -5.90 -4.52 -6.73
C GLY A 40 -6.60 -3.66 -5.68
N ASP A 41 -6.26 -3.80 -4.39
CA ASP A 41 -6.81 -2.93 -3.36
C ASP A 41 -6.35 -1.48 -3.51
N SER A 42 -7.22 -0.57 -3.07
CA SER A 42 -6.93 0.85 -2.96
C SER A 42 -6.32 1.14 -1.59
N ILE A 43 -5.11 1.71 -1.56
CA ILE A 43 -4.41 2.08 -0.32
C ILE A 43 -4.17 3.58 -0.30
N ALA A 44 -4.38 4.23 0.85
CA ALA A 44 -4.08 5.65 1.01
C ALA A 44 -2.60 5.87 1.34
N VAL A 45 -1.89 6.62 0.50
CA VAL A 45 -0.50 7.06 0.77
C VAL A 45 -0.43 8.58 0.72
N ASN A 46 -0.22 9.22 1.87
CA ASN A 46 -0.26 10.68 2.01
C ASN A 46 -1.51 11.32 1.35
N GLY A 47 -2.65 10.63 1.43
CA GLY A 47 -3.93 11.07 0.85
C GLY A 47 -4.14 10.76 -0.64
N ALA A 48 -3.12 10.29 -1.36
CA ALA A 48 -3.29 9.72 -2.69
C ALA A 48 -3.85 8.30 -2.60
N CYS A 49 -4.60 7.86 -3.61
CA CYS A 49 -5.23 6.54 -3.68
C CYS A 49 -4.62 5.66 -4.80
N PRO A 50 -3.36 5.19 -4.65
CA PRO A 50 -2.79 4.20 -5.54
C PRO A 50 -3.43 2.80 -5.37
N THR A 51 -3.30 2.01 -6.43
CA THR A 51 -3.68 0.59 -6.45
C THR A 51 -2.47 -0.28 -6.09
N VAL A 52 -2.67 -1.26 -5.23
CA VAL A 52 -1.66 -2.29 -4.93
C VAL A 52 -1.44 -3.14 -6.17
N THR A 53 -0.23 -3.10 -6.72
CA THR A 53 0.17 -3.85 -7.92
C THR A 53 1.11 -5.00 -7.61
N ILE A 54 1.85 -4.93 -6.50
CA ILE A 54 2.75 -5.95 -5.98
C ILE A 54 2.86 -5.73 -4.46
N PHE A 55 2.91 -6.80 -3.67
CA PHE A 55 3.26 -6.77 -2.24
C PHE A 55 3.80 -8.14 -1.81
N ASP A 56 4.59 -8.14 -0.74
CA ASP A 56 5.17 -9.34 -0.14
C ASP A 56 4.73 -9.41 1.32
N HIS A 57 4.29 -10.59 1.77
CA HIS A 57 4.02 -10.83 3.18
C HIS A 57 5.33 -11.27 3.84
N ALA A 58 5.81 -10.50 4.82
CA ALA A 58 6.91 -10.93 5.68
C ALA A 58 6.44 -12.10 6.57
N GLY A 59 6.31 -13.30 6.00
CA GLY A 59 5.69 -14.45 6.64
C GLY A 59 5.48 -15.70 5.77
N GLY A 60 6.00 -15.77 4.54
CA GLY A 60 5.91 -16.97 3.71
C GLY A 60 7.11 -17.11 2.78
N GLY A 61 8.20 -17.67 3.30
CA GLY A 61 9.18 -18.28 2.40
C GLY A 61 8.55 -19.52 1.77
N THR A 62 8.42 -19.55 0.44
CA THR A 62 8.88 -20.59 -0.48
C THR A 62 8.35 -20.30 -1.89
N GLU A 63 9.30 -20.28 -2.84
CA GLU A 63 9.17 -20.32 -4.31
C GLU A 63 8.97 -19.00 -5.07
#